data_AF-A0A6U3UF41-F1
#
_entry.id   AF-A0A6U3UF41-F1
#
_cell.length_a   1.000
_cell.length_b   1.000
_cell.length_c   1.000
_cell.angle_alpha   90.00
_cell.angle_beta   90.00
_cell.angle_gamma   90.00
#
_symmetry.space_group_name_H-M   'P 1'
#
loop_
_entity.id
_entity.type
_entity.pdbx_description
1 polymer ?
#
loop_
_entity_poly.entity_id
_entity_poly.type
_entity_poly.pdbx_seq_one_letter_code
_entity_poly.pdbx_strand_id
1 'polypeptide(L)'
;MLTRCSPLVVAASCILSSSAFLANAFSSPAAFAVSNRVAFGRPMRSADGESNSFALNLFGKMFEEEGPLGKGITVGKIQVALFSADRSINSFLEDRAGSGGNSNYELARLTNDVCLTLLRKSDDWVSAHSESKWFSENDAGGAESLFNNWANKEAAKFEKEYIPRSGSEEEGKLGTTVVVSLVVEILGDSTKFDGAGYSLIGTKEVIASLAADCQVEDGECLNAVEVFWTPSDPKEVLTNRDIIVDFPELITL
;
A
#
# COMPACT_ATOMS: atom_id res chain seq x y z
N MET A 1 -23.97 -22.84 -10.51
CA MET A 1 -23.73 -21.57 -11.23
C MET A 1 -23.29 -20.57 -10.17
N LEU A 2 -21.99 -20.58 -9.84
CA LEU A 2 -21.41 -19.80 -8.74
C LEU A 2 -20.27 -18.97 -9.33
N THR A 3 -20.59 -17.77 -9.77
CA THR A 3 -19.60 -16.74 -10.09
C THR A 3 -19.17 -16.09 -8.79
N ARG A 4 -17.96 -16.45 -8.34
CA ARG A 4 -17.22 -15.71 -7.31
C ARG A 4 -16.88 -14.33 -7.89
N CYS A 5 -17.44 -13.27 -7.32
CA CYS A 5 -16.94 -11.92 -7.50
C CYS A 5 -16.02 -11.62 -6.31
N SER A 6 -14.72 -11.56 -6.57
CA SER A 6 -13.73 -11.05 -5.62
C SER A 6 -13.88 -9.53 -5.52
N PRO A 7 -13.91 -8.91 -4.32
CA PRO A 7 -13.72 -7.47 -4.23
C PRO A 7 -12.27 -7.16 -4.58
N LEU A 8 -12.10 -6.28 -5.56
CA LEU A 8 -10.82 -5.89 -6.12
C LEU A 8 -10.08 -5.03 -5.08
N VAL A 9 -9.08 -5.60 -4.41
CA VAL A 9 -8.08 -4.82 -3.67
C VAL A 9 -7.33 -3.98 -4.70
N VAL A 10 -7.29 -2.66 -4.53
CA VAL A 10 -6.33 -1.83 -5.28
C VAL A 10 -5.00 -1.94 -4.55
N ALA A 11 -4.35 -3.09 -4.74
CA ALA A 11 -2.98 -3.31 -4.35
C ALA A 11 -2.13 -2.78 -5.51
N ALA A 12 -1.77 -1.51 -5.46
CA ALA A 12 -0.86 -0.92 -6.41
C ALA A 12 0.46 -0.70 -5.67
N SER A 13 1.26 -1.77 -5.62
CA SER A 13 2.60 -1.76 -5.06
C SER A 13 3.58 -1.69 -6.23
N CYS A 14 4.45 -0.69 -6.23
CA CYS A 14 5.51 -0.53 -7.23
C CYS A 14 6.63 -1.54 -6.95
N ILE A 15 6.36 -2.84 -7.16
CA ILE A 15 7.42 -3.85 -7.14
C ILE A 15 8.20 -3.69 -8.45
N LEU A 16 9.37 -3.04 -8.38
CA LEU A 16 10.37 -3.12 -9.43
C LEU A 16 10.87 -4.57 -9.55
N SER A 17 10.11 -5.43 -10.24
CA SER A 17 10.53 -6.78 -10.58
C SER A 17 11.59 -6.70 -11.68
N SER A 18 12.85 -6.78 -11.31
CA SER A 18 13.92 -7.10 -12.25
C SER A 18 13.77 -8.57 -12.67
N SER A 19 13.26 -8.82 -13.86
CA SER A 19 13.26 -10.14 -14.50
C SER A 19 13.59 -10.02 -15.98
N ALA A 20 14.87 -9.81 -16.27
CA ALA A 20 15.44 -10.24 -17.54
C ALA A 20 15.90 -11.69 -17.37
N PHE A 21 15.27 -12.65 -18.07
CA PHE A 21 15.93 -13.92 -18.36
C PHE A 21 15.63 -14.39 -19.78
N LEU A 22 16.74 -14.46 -20.52
CA LEU A 22 16.95 -15.13 -21.78
C LEU A 22 16.63 -16.62 -21.66
N ALA A 23 15.82 -17.14 -22.57
CA ALA A 23 15.72 -18.58 -22.80
C ALA A 23 16.81 -19.02 -23.80
N ASN A 24 17.83 -19.72 -23.30
CA ASN A 24 18.72 -20.54 -24.10
C ASN A 24 18.04 -21.90 -24.37
N ALA A 25 17.97 -22.30 -25.64
CA ALA A 25 17.61 -23.65 -26.05
C ALA A 25 18.87 -24.49 -26.26
N PHE A 26 18.87 -25.67 -25.65
CA PHE A 26 19.86 -26.74 -25.77
C PHE A 26 20.00 -27.26 -27.21
N SER A 27 21.24 -27.55 -27.61
CA SER A 27 21.55 -28.70 -28.47
C SER A 27 23.04 -29.06 -28.36
N SER A 28 23.31 -30.33 -28.06
CA SER A 28 24.58 -31.05 -28.27
C SER A 28 24.24 -32.18 -29.28
N PRO A 29 25.18 -32.80 -30.04
CA PRO A 29 26.45 -33.35 -29.52
C PRO A 29 27.67 -33.36 -30.50
N ALA A 30 28.86 -33.69 -29.96
CA ALA A 30 29.76 -34.78 -30.39
C ALA A 30 31.27 -34.48 -30.41
N ALA A 31 32.01 -35.46 -29.88
CA ALA A 31 33.31 -36.01 -30.30
C ALA A 31 34.66 -35.50 -29.70
N PHE A 32 35.26 -36.43 -28.94
CA PHE A 32 36.66 -36.89 -28.91
C PHE A 32 37.84 -35.90 -28.75
N ALA A 33 38.62 -36.08 -27.68
CA ALA A 33 39.94 -36.74 -27.74
C ALA A 33 40.63 -36.82 -26.36
N VAL A 34 41.48 -37.84 -26.24
CA VAL A 34 42.25 -38.35 -25.09
C VAL A 34 43.56 -37.58 -24.88
N SER A 35 44.04 -37.40 -23.63
CA SER A 35 45.37 -37.88 -23.17
C SER A 35 45.74 -37.47 -21.73
N ASN A 36 46.42 -38.41 -21.06
CA ASN A 36 46.92 -38.43 -19.68
C ASN A 36 48.02 -37.39 -19.38
N ARG A 37 48.11 -36.95 -18.11
CA ARG A 37 49.30 -37.15 -17.25
C ARG A 37 49.09 -36.71 -15.79
N VAL A 38 49.70 -37.49 -14.91
CA VAL A 38 49.82 -37.37 -13.44
C VAL A 38 50.92 -36.38 -13.07
N ALA A 39 50.73 -35.54 -12.04
CA ALA A 39 51.82 -35.10 -11.14
C ALA A 39 51.30 -34.35 -9.89
N PHE A 40 51.99 -34.63 -8.77
CA PHE A 40 51.90 -34.07 -7.41
C PHE A 40 52.26 -32.58 -7.31
N GLY A 41 51.73 -31.86 -6.30
CA GLY A 41 52.47 -30.75 -5.65
C GLY A 41 51.66 -29.62 -5.01
N ARG A 42 51.67 -29.59 -3.65
CA ARG A 42 51.58 -28.47 -2.67
C ARG A 42 50.50 -27.36 -2.76
N PRO A 43 49.98 -26.88 -1.59
CA PRO A 43 49.09 -25.73 -1.54
C PRO A 43 49.89 -24.42 -1.43
N MET A 44 49.47 -23.39 -2.17
CA MET A 44 49.91 -22.02 -1.94
C MET A 44 48.75 -21.03 -2.06
N ARG A 45 48.89 -19.99 -1.24
CA ARG A 45 48.01 -18.89 -0.84
C ARG A 45 47.53 -17.99 -1.99
N SER A 46 46.28 -17.53 -1.85
CA SER A 46 45.72 -16.19 -2.18
C SER A 46 45.95 -15.57 -3.57
N ALA A 47 44.86 -15.30 -4.29
CA ALA A 47 44.55 -14.00 -4.92
C ALA A 47 43.14 -14.02 -5.54
N ASP A 48 42.35 -13.02 -5.14
CA ASP A 48 41.45 -12.20 -5.96
C ASP A 48 40.40 -12.92 -6.83
N GLY A 49 39.24 -13.15 -6.23
CA GLY A 49 37.99 -13.30 -6.95
C GLY A 49 37.38 -11.92 -7.21
N GLU A 50 37.53 -11.39 -8.42
CA GLU A 50 36.66 -10.35 -8.96
C GLU A 50 35.23 -10.90 -9.03
N SER A 51 34.45 -10.68 -7.97
CA SER A 51 33.01 -10.87 -8.01
C SER A 51 32.40 -9.67 -8.71
N ASN A 52 31.91 -9.91 -9.92
CA ASN A 52 31.08 -9.02 -10.73
C ASN A 52 29.87 -8.52 -9.90
N SER A 53 30.01 -7.40 -9.20
CA SER A 53 28.94 -6.72 -8.47
C SER A 53 28.15 -5.84 -9.44
N PHE A 54 27.36 -6.48 -10.31
CA PHE A 54 26.38 -5.80 -11.16
C PHE A 54 25.02 -5.59 -10.47
N ALA A 55 24.91 -5.92 -9.18
CA ALA A 55 23.76 -5.63 -8.35
C ALA A 55 24.15 -4.61 -7.26
N LEU A 56 23.26 -3.64 -7.00
CA LEU A 56 23.26 -2.63 -5.90
C LEU A 56 23.57 -1.15 -6.24
N ASN A 57 23.92 -0.78 -7.47
CA ASN A 57 24.18 0.64 -7.80
C ASN A 57 22.92 1.46 -8.17
N LEU A 58 21.72 0.87 -8.19
CA LEU A 58 20.49 1.61 -8.50
C LEU A 58 19.82 2.18 -7.24
N PHE A 59 19.89 1.47 -6.11
CA PHE A 59 19.38 1.96 -4.82
C PHE A 59 20.40 2.85 -4.09
N GLY A 60 21.72 2.73 -4.35
CA GLY A 60 22.72 3.50 -3.60
C GLY A 60 22.72 5.01 -3.85
N LYS A 61 22.14 5.50 -4.96
CA LYS A 61 22.23 6.92 -5.34
C LYS A 61 20.98 7.76 -5.05
N MET A 62 19.84 7.13 -4.75
CA MET A 62 18.58 7.87 -4.51
C MET A 62 18.34 8.16 -3.02
N PHE A 63 19.15 7.57 -2.13
CA PHE A 63 19.07 7.74 -0.67
C PHE A 63 20.27 8.53 -0.09
N GLU A 64 21.17 9.08 -0.92
CA GLU A 64 22.34 9.86 -0.43
C GLU A 64 22.07 11.38 -0.32
N GLU A 65 20.98 11.90 -0.88
CA GLU A 65 20.54 13.29 -0.71
C GLU A 65 19.22 13.33 0.06
N GLU A 66 19.10 14.25 1.04
CA GLU A 66 17.83 14.53 1.70
C GLU A 66 16.78 14.85 0.63
N GLY A 67 15.79 13.97 0.49
CA GLY A 67 14.66 14.21 -0.41
C GLY A 67 13.86 15.42 0.05
N PRO A 68 12.94 15.92 -0.80
CA PRO A 68 12.14 17.12 -0.48
C PRO A 68 11.25 16.98 0.77
N LEU A 69 10.97 15.75 1.20
CA LEU A 69 10.21 15.41 2.41
C LEU A 69 11.10 15.00 3.61
N GLY A 70 12.43 15.18 3.47
CA GLY A 70 13.41 14.74 4.45
C GLY A 70 13.99 13.36 4.14
N LYS A 71 14.49 12.70 5.18
CA LYS A 71 15.26 11.45 5.06
C LYS A 71 14.52 10.23 5.57
N GLY A 72 14.94 9.06 5.10
CA GLY A 72 14.34 7.78 5.49
C GLY A 72 12.97 7.56 4.84
N ILE A 73 12.17 6.68 5.46
CA ILE A 73 10.88 6.22 4.96
C ILE A 73 9.88 6.24 6.11
N THR A 74 8.71 6.81 5.88
CA THR A 74 7.58 6.75 6.81
C THR A 74 6.51 5.81 6.27
N VAL A 75 6.14 4.81 7.06
CA VAL A 75 4.97 3.98 6.80
C VAL A 75 3.83 4.52 7.65
N GLY A 76 2.71 4.84 7.01
CA GLY A 76 1.53 5.42 7.66
C GLY A 76 0.26 4.62 7.39
N LYS A 77 -0.64 4.60 8.36
CA LYS A 77 -2.01 4.09 8.24
C LYS A 77 -2.97 5.20 8.65
N ILE A 78 -3.99 5.47 7.84
CA ILE A 78 -5.07 6.42 8.14
C ILE A 78 -6.39 5.70 7.92
N GLN A 79 -7.31 5.83 8.86
CA GLN A 79 -8.65 5.25 8.77
C GLN A 79 -9.68 6.31 9.11
N VAL A 80 -10.73 6.40 8.28
CA VAL A 80 -11.83 7.35 8.46
C VAL A 80 -13.13 6.61 8.27
N ALA A 81 -13.98 6.61 9.30
CA ALA A 81 -15.36 6.20 9.17
C ALA A 81 -16.22 7.44 8.90
N LEU A 82 -17.06 7.37 7.88
CA LEU A 82 -18.02 8.42 7.56
C LEU A 82 -19.39 7.84 7.25
N PHE A 83 -20.44 8.60 7.55
CA PHE A 83 -21.78 8.23 7.16
C PHE A 83 -22.04 8.60 5.70
N SER A 84 -22.41 7.63 4.87
CA SER A 84 -22.74 7.86 3.48
C SER A 84 -24.22 7.53 3.24
N ALA A 85 -25.02 8.59 3.11
CA ALA A 85 -26.45 8.48 2.81
C ALA A 85 -26.71 7.90 1.41
N ASP A 86 -25.88 8.28 0.43
CA ASP A 86 -26.05 7.98 -1.00
C ASP A 86 -25.02 6.97 -1.53
N ARG A 87 -24.08 6.51 -0.69
CA ARG A 87 -22.98 5.60 -1.05
C ARG A 87 -22.10 6.14 -2.18
N SER A 88 -22.11 7.47 -2.41
CA SER A 88 -21.32 8.13 -3.47
C SER A 88 -19.81 7.92 -3.33
N ILE A 89 -19.33 7.69 -2.10
CA ILE A 89 -17.91 7.40 -1.87
C ILE A 89 -17.52 6.00 -2.36
N ASN A 90 -18.40 5.00 -2.25
CA ASN A 90 -18.12 3.65 -2.74
C ASN A 90 -18.01 3.65 -4.27
N SER A 91 -18.97 4.28 -4.96
CA SER A 91 -18.90 4.40 -6.42
C SER A 91 -17.65 5.15 -6.88
N PHE A 92 -17.25 6.21 -6.15
CA PHE A 92 -16.01 6.91 -6.45
C PHE A 92 -14.78 6.01 -6.28
N LEU A 93 -14.70 5.23 -5.20
CA LEU A 93 -13.58 4.33 -4.95
C LEU A 93 -13.55 3.17 -5.96
N GLU A 94 -14.69 2.62 -6.34
CA GLU A 94 -14.82 1.60 -7.39
C GLU A 94 -14.37 2.12 -8.76
N ASP A 95 -14.79 3.33 -9.14
CA ASP A 95 -14.39 3.96 -10.41
C ASP A 95 -12.87 4.19 -10.45
N ARG A 96 -12.27 4.60 -9.33
CA ARG A 96 -10.81 4.81 -9.23
C ARG A 96 -10.04 3.49 -9.19
N ALA A 97 -10.58 2.46 -8.54
CA ALA A 97 -10.03 1.12 -8.58
C ALA A 97 -9.98 0.55 -10.00
N GLY A 98 -11.04 0.77 -10.80
CA GLY A 98 -11.11 0.31 -12.18
C GLY A 98 -10.25 1.09 -13.19
N SER A 99 -9.76 2.27 -12.82
CA SER A 99 -8.97 3.16 -13.69
C SER A 99 -7.50 3.32 -13.26
N GLY A 100 -7.07 2.55 -12.26
CA GLY A 100 -5.73 2.63 -11.70
C GLY A 100 -4.64 2.03 -12.60
N GLY A 101 -3.44 2.58 -12.48
CA GLY A 101 -2.20 1.97 -12.95
C GLY A 101 -1.16 1.93 -11.83
N ASN A 102 0.01 1.37 -12.13
CA ASN A 102 1.03 1.03 -11.12
C ASN A 102 2.22 1.99 -11.12
N SER A 103 2.16 3.13 -11.82
CA SER A 103 3.23 4.13 -11.78
C SER A 103 3.12 5.01 -10.54
N ASN A 104 4.25 5.51 -10.03
CA ASN A 104 4.29 6.42 -8.86
C ASN A 104 3.35 7.63 -9.04
N TYR A 105 3.29 8.19 -10.24
CA TYR A 105 2.34 9.25 -10.60
C TYR A 105 0.87 8.84 -10.42
N GLU A 106 0.49 7.63 -10.86
CA GLU A 106 -0.87 7.12 -10.70
C GLU A 106 -1.21 6.80 -9.25
N LEU A 107 -0.25 6.28 -8.48
CA LEU A 107 -0.38 6.06 -7.04
C LEU A 107 -0.60 7.37 -6.29
N ALA A 108 0.22 8.38 -6.59
CA ALA A 108 0.12 9.71 -6.03
C ALA A 108 -1.22 10.34 -6.36
N ARG A 109 -1.66 10.24 -7.62
CA ARG A 109 -2.96 10.74 -8.07
C ARG A 109 -4.11 10.05 -7.35
N LEU A 110 -4.09 8.72 -7.23
CA LEU A 110 -5.09 7.95 -6.49
C LEU A 110 -5.16 8.41 -5.03
N THR A 111 -4.01 8.50 -4.37
CA THR A 111 -3.91 8.92 -2.96
C THR A 111 -4.48 10.33 -2.76
N ASN A 112 -4.10 11.27 -3.62
CA ASN A 112 -4.60 12.64 -3.59
C ASN A 112 -6.12 12.69 -3.84
N ASP A 113 -6.61 11.99 -4.86
CA ASP A 113 -8.03 11.93 -5.21
C ASP A 113 -8.87 11.39 -4.04
N VAL A 114 -8.40 10.35 -3.35
CA VAL A 114 -9.05 9.78 -2.16
C VAL A 114 -9.01 10.75 -0.99
N CYS A 115 -7.85 11.33 -0.67
CA CYS A 115 -7.71 12.28 0.45
C CYS A 115 -8.59 13.53 0.25
N LEU A 116 -8.61 14.11 -0.95
CA LEU A 116 -9.46 15.26 -1.26
C LEU A 116 -10.95 14.91 -1.19
N THR A 117 -11.33 13.70 -1.60
CA THR A 117 -12.72 13.24 -1.49
C THR A 117 -13.14 13.08 -0.04
N LEU A 118 -12.27 12.52 0.82
CA LEU A 118 -12.50 12.44 2.26
C LEU A 118 -12.64 13.82 2.88
N LEU A 119 -11.74 14.77 2.56
CA LEU A 119 -11.78 16.14 3.07
C LEU A 119 -13.08 16.88 2.69
N ARG A 120 -13.56 16.70 1.45
CA ARG A 120 -14.84 17.26 0.98
C ARG A 120 -16.05 16.71 1.73
N LYS A 121 -15.95 15.50 2.27
CA LYS A 121 -16.97 14.82 3.09
C LYS A 121 -16.68 14.91 4.59
N SER A 122 -15.86 15.86 5.02
CA SER A 122 -15.44 15.94 6.43
C SER A 122 -16.57 16.25 7.42
N ASP A 123 -17.69 16.80 6.96
CA ASP A 123 -18.88 17.00 7.78
C ASP A 123 -19.62 15.67 8.10
N ASP A 124 -19.37 14.62 7.32
CA ASP A 124 -19.97 13.29 7.48
C ASP A 124 -19.09 12.32 8.30
N TRP A 125 -17.91 12.76 8.74
CA TRP A 125 -16.99 11.91 9.50
C TRP A 125 -17.57 11.57 10.89
N VAL A 126 -17.45 10.30 11.28
CA VAL A 126 -17.94 9.76 12.55
C VAL A 126 -16.78 9.38 13.47
N SER A 127 -15.75 8.75 12.91
CA SER A 127 -14.55 8.37 13.66
C SER A 127 -13.33 8.35 12.74
N ALA A 128 -12.15 8.48 13.34
CA ALA A 128 -10.89 8.39 12.62
C ALA A 128 -9.79 7.78 13.49
N HIS A 129 -8.73 7.35 12.83
CA HIS A 129 -7.51 6.84 13.45
C HIS A 129 -6.34 7.05 12.50
N SER A 130 -5.16 7.31 13.07
CA SER A 130 -3.91 7.27 12.32
C SER A 130 -2.78 6.69 13.16
N GLU A 131 -1.87 6.01 12.49
CA GLU A 131 -0.67 5.41 13.06
C GLU A 131 0.46 5.54 12.04
N SER A 132 1.69 5.78 12.49
CA SER A 132 2.84 5.75 11.61
C SER A 132 4.09 5.24 12.31
N LYS A 133 5.06 4.84 11.50
CA LYS A 133 6.41 4.52 11.95
C LYS A 133 7.42 4.97 10.91
N TRP A 134 8.41 5.72 11.39
CA TRP A 134 9.56 6.12 10.59
C TRP A 134 10.68 5.07 10.66
N PHE A 135 11.36 4.90 9.54
CA PHE A 135 12.49 4.02 9.34
C PHE A 135 13.64 4.82 8.74
N SER A 136 14.85 4.60 9.25
CA SER A 136 16.05 5.13 8.60
C SER A 136 16.26 4.47 7.24
N GLU A 137 17.01 5.11 6.35
CA GLU A 137 17.34 4.60 5.00
C GLU A 137 17.96 3.19 5.02
N ASN A 138 18.71 2.86 6.07
CA ASN A 138 19.33 1.54 6.25
C ASN A 138 18.33 0.44 6.65
N ASP A 139 17.07 0.78 6.91
CA ASP A 139 16.01 -0.14 7.36
C ASP A 139 14.79 -0.11 6.41
N ALA A 140 15.03 0.11 5.12
CA ALA A 140 13.99 0.07 4.08
C ALA A 140 13.24 -1.28 4.06
N GLY A 141 13.93 -2.39 4.32
CA GLY A 141 13.28 -3.70 4.44
C GLY A 141 12.33 -3.80 5.65
N GLY A 142 12.58 -3.05 6.73
CA GLY A 142 11.69 -2.93 7.86
C GLY A 142 10.42 -2.14 7.52
N ALA A 143 10.55 -1.07 6.72
CA ALA A 143 9.42 -0.29 6.21
C ALA A 143 8.51 -1.16 5.32
N GLU A 144 9.08 -1.81 4.30
CA GLU A 144 8.34 -2.70 3.40
C GLU A 144 7.64 -3.83 4.17
N SER A 145 8.32 -4.43 5.16
CA SER A 145 7.72 -5.48 5.99
C SER A 145 6.55 -4.97 6.82
N LEU A 146 6.62 -3.75 7.37
CA LEU A 146 5.52 -3.16 8.13
C LEU A 146 4.34 -2.81 7.21
N PHE A 147 4.61 -2.19 6.07
CA PHE A 147 3.61 -1.86 5.05
C PHE A 147 2.82 -3.12 4.68
N ASN A 148 3.52 -4.18 4.28
CA ASN A 148 2.91 -5.46 3.92
C ASN A 148 2.13 -6.07 5.08
N ASN A 149 2.59 -5.92 6.32
CA ASN A 149 1.87 -6.42 7.49
C ASN A 149 0.54 -5.68 7.70
N TRP A 150 0.54 -4.36 7.59
CA TRP A 150 -0.66 -3.54 7.74
C TRP A 150 -1.64 -3.76 6.58
N ALA A 151 -1.15 -3.74 5.34
CA ALA A 151 -1.93 -4.07 4.14
C ALA A 151 -2.65 -5.43 4.29
N ASN A 152 -1.92 -6.50 4.64
CA ASN A 152 -2.50 -7.82 4.82
C ASN A 152 -3.52 -7.89 5.97
N LYS A 153 -3.29 -7.16 7.07
CA LYS A 153 -4.24 -7.09 8.19
C LYS A 153 -5.55 -6.41 7.79
N GLU A 154 -5.47 -5.32 7.02
CA GLU A 154 -6.67 -4.64 6.51
C GLU A 154 -7.38 -5.52 5.47
N ALA A 155 -6.65 -6.14 4.54
CA ALA A 155 -7.19 -7.05 3.54
C ALA A 155 -7.95 -8.25 4.17
N ALA A 156 -7.48 -8.78 5.30
CA ALA A 156 -8.14 -9.89 6.00
C ALA A 156 -9.55 -9.54 6.51
N LYS A 157 -9.89 -8.24 6.66
CA LYS A 157 -11.22 -7.80 7.09
C LYS A 157 -12.29 -7.94 5.99
N PHE A 158 -11.88 -8.12 4.74
CA PHE A 158 -12.76 -8.22 3.56
C PHE A 158 -13.35 -9.61 3.33
N GLU A 159 -12.89 -10.62 4.07
CA GLU A 159 -13.45 -11.97 3.98
C GLU A 159 -14.81 -12.10 4.69
N LYS A 160 -15.24 -11.06 5.42
CA LYS A 160 -16.46 -11.03 6.21
C LYS A 160 -17.62 -10.44 5.42
N GLU A 161 -18.71 -11.20 5.30
CA GLU A 161 -19.98 -10.74 4.73
C GLU A 161 -20.79 -9.94 5.77
N TYR A 162 -21.22 -8.73 5.41
CA TYR A 162 -22.01 -7.85 6.29
C TYR A 162 -23.50 -7.99 5.99
N ILE A 163 -24.17 -8.86 6.74
CA ILE A 163 -25.57 -9.23 6.49
C ILE A 163 -26.50 -8.02 6.78
N PRO A 164 -27.31 -7.57 5.81
CA PRO A 164 -28.30 -6.53 6.06
C PRO A 164 -29.34 -7.01 7.08
N ARG A 165 -29.87 -6.09 7.89
CA ARG A 165 -30.90 -6.40 8.88
C ARG A 165 -32.16 -6.87 8.16
N SER A 166 -32.53 -8.14 8.31
CA SER A 166 -33.70 -8.74 7.67
C SER A 166 -34.98 -8.04 8.14
N GLY A 167 -35.76 -7.46 7.22
CA GLY A 167 -37.14 -7.02 7.52
C GLY A 167 -37.58 -5.63 7.05
N SER A 168 -36.80 -4.89 6.26
CA SER A 168 -37.30 -3.69 5.57
C SER A 168 -37.11 -3.85 4.08
N GLU A 169 -38.21 -3.81 3.33
CA GLU A 169 -38.30 -3.89 1.86
C GLU A 169 -37.58 -2.73 1.11
N GLU A 170 -36.72 -1.99 1.81
CA GLU A 170 -35.81 -0.95 1.30
C GLU A 170 -34.35 -1.45 1.24
N GLU A 171 -34.17 -2.72 0.87
CA GLU A 171 -32.86 -3.35 0.71
C GLU A 171 -31.99 -2.55 -0.27
N GLY A 172 -30.90 -1.97 0.25
CA GLY A 172 -29.87 -1.27 -0.54
C GLY A 172 -30.00 0.25 -0.68
N LYS A 173 -31.02 0.91 -0.09
CA LYS A 173 -31.20 2.37 -0.19
C LYS A 173 -30.96 3.17 1.09
N LEU A 174 -30.76 2.48 2.22
CA LEU A 174 -30.46 3.14 3.48
C LEU A 174 -28.97 3.47 3.56
N GLY A 175 -28.68 4.68 4.04
CA GLY A 175 -27.32 5.15 4.28
C GLY A 175 -26.57 4.19 5.21
N THR A 176 -25.28 4.01 4.94
CA THR A 176 -24.39 3.16 5.75
C THR A 176 -23.20 3.97 6.21
N THR A 177 -22.58 3.57 7.30
CA THR A 177 -21.21 4.00 7.58
C THR A 177 -20.27 3.25 6.64
N VAL A 178 -19.30 3.99 6.11
CA VAL A 178 -18.21 3.46 5.29
C VAL A 178 -16.91 3.77 6.01
N VAL A 179 -16.08 2.76 6.20
CA VAL A 179 -14.72 2.91 6.73
C VAL A 179 -13.77 2.87 5.55
N VAL A 180 -13.00 3.95 5.34
CA VAL A 180 -11.93 4.03 4.34
C VAL A 180 -10.61 3.96 5.07
N SER A 181 -9.75 2.99 4.71
CA SER A 181 -8.42 2.80 5.27
C SER A 181 -7.37 2.98 4.18
N LEU A 182 -6.38 3.82 4.43
CA LEU A 182 -5.21 4.01 3.58
C LEU A 182 -3.99 3.47 4.32
N VAL A 183 -3.19 2.66 3.65
CA VAL A 183 -1.85 2.26 4.08
C VAL A 183 -0.87 2.83 3.07
N VAL A 184 0.11 3.60 3.53
CA VAL A 184 1.05 4.34 2.66
C VAL A 184 2.49 4.11 3.10
N GLU A 185 3.38 4.06 2.13
CA GLU A 185 4.82 4.14 2.32
C GLU A 185 5.33 5.35 1.54
N ILE A 186 5.85 6.34 2.25
CA ILE A 186 6.31 7.63 1.69
C ILE A 186 7.74 7.92 2.13
N LEU A 187 8.56 8.43 1.21
CA LEU A 187 9.91 8.88 1.49
C LEU A 187 9.89 10.12 2.39
N GLY A 188 10.82 10.19 3.33
CA GLY A 188 10.97 11.29 4.27
C GLY A 188 10.24 11.10 5.60
N ASP A 189 10.35 12.12 6.45
CA ASP A 189 9.81 12.18 7.81
C ASP A 189 8.89 13.39 8.05
N SER A 190 8.67 14.22 7.03
CA SER A 190 7.86 15.44 7.16
C SER A 190 6.35 15.18 7.15
N THR A 191 5.89 14.06 6.57
CA THR A 191 4.45 13.78 6.45
C THR A 191 3.83 13.52 7.81
N LYS A 192 2.78 14.28 8.13
CA LYS A 192 2.10 14.22 9.42
C LYS A 192 1.08 13.08 9.46
N PHE A 193 1.29 12.16 10.40
CA PHE A 193 0.32 11.12 10.72
C PHE A 193 -0.21 11.23 12.15
N ASP A 194 0.29 12.14 12.98
CA ASP A 194 -0.23 12.32 14.34
C ASP A 194 -1.47 13.21 14.33
N GLY A 195 -2.51 12.81 15.07
CA GLY A 195 -3.66 13.67 15.35
C GLY A 195 -5.01 13.19 14.82
N ALA A 196 -5.06 12.21 13.90
CA ALA A 196 -6.34 11.70 13.43
C ALA A 196 -7.04 10.89 14.54
N GLY A 197 -8.35 11.12 14.70
CA GLY A 197 -9.14 10.53 15.79
C GLY A 197 -9.14 11.34 17.10
N TYR A 198 -8.15 12.22 17.34
CA TYR A 198 -8.15 13.07 18.54
C TYR A 198 -8.99 14.34 18.39
N SER A 199 -9.10 14.86 17.16
CA SER A 199 -9.97 15.99 16.83
C SER A 199 -10.27 16.04 15.34
N LEU A 200 -11.36 16.73 14.98
CA LEU A 200 -11.70 16.98 13.57
C LEU A 200 -10.59 17.76 12.86
N ILE A 201 -9.98 18.75 13.53
CA ILE A 201 -8.91 19.57 12.97
C ILE A 201 -7.65 18.72 12.73
N GLY A 202 -7.23 17.92 13.73
CA GLY A 202 -6.08 17.03 13.59
C GLY A 202 -6.25 16.01 12.47
N THR A 203 -7.46 15.43 12.35
CA THR A 203 -7.79 14.53 11.24
C THR A 203 -7.69 15.21 9.88
N LYS A 204 -8.17 16.46 9.77
CA LYS A 204 -8.03 17.27 8.54
C LYS A 204 -6.57 17.55 8.21
N GLU A 205 -5.75 17.89 9.20
CA GLU A 205 -4.33 18.16 9.02
C GLU A 205 -3.56 16.93 8.53
N VAL A 206 -3.81 15.75 9.10
CA VAL A 206 -3.19 14.49 8.67
C VAL A 206 -3.54 14.17 7.21
N ILE A 207 -4.84 14.20 6.86
CA ILE A 207 -5.27 13.88 5.50
C ILE A 207 -4.80 14.94 4.49
N ALA A 208 -4.78 16.22 4.88
CA ALA A 208 -4.26 17.29 4.04
C ALA A 208 -2.74 17.20 3.84
N SER A 209 -1.98 16.82 4.87
CA SER A 209 -0.52 16.57 4.75
C SER A 209 -0.27 15.47 3.73
N LEU A 210 -0.93 14.30 3.88
CA LEU A 210 -0.75 13.20 2.94
C LEU A 210 -1.16 13.60 1.51
N ALA A 211 -2.27 14.33 1.35
CA ALA A 211 -2.72 14.79 0.04
C ALA A 211 -1.70 15.69 -0.66
N ALA A 212 -0.97 16.53 0.09
CA ALA A 212 0.06 17.41 -0.44
C ALA A 212 1.37 16.65 -0.70
N ASP A 213 1.82 15.87 0.27
CA ASP A 213 3.13 15.22 0.27
C ASP A 213 3.21 14.11 -0.79
N CYS A 214 2.11 13.40 -1.03
CA CYS A 214 2.08 12.37 -2.08
C CYS A 214 2.25 12.93 -3.51
N GLN A 215 2.08 14.24 -3.72
CA GLN A 215 2.24 14.90 -5.02
C GLN A 215 3.64 15.50 -5.22
N VAL A 216 4.50 15.45 -4.21
CA VAL A 216 5.86 15.99 -4.30
C VAL A 216 6.68 15.18 -5.30
N GLU A 217 7.47 15.90 -6.11
CA GLU A 217 8.26 15.33 -7.22
C GLU A 217 7.41 14.46 -8.17
N ASP A 218 6.21 14.94 -8.53
CA ASP A 218 5.27 14.23 -9.42
C ASP A 218 4.90 12.82 -8.90
N GLY A 219 5.00 12.59 -7.60
CA GLY A 219 4.65 11.33 -6.94
C GLY A 219 5.82 10.41 -6.64
N GLU A 220 7.05 10.78 -7.00
CA GLU A 220 8.25 9.94 -6.77
C GLU A 220 8.55 9.72 -5.28
N CYS A 221 8.01 10.56 -4.39
CA CYS A 221 8.11 10.35 -2.95
C CYS A 221 7.21 9.22 -2.43
N LEU A 222 6.18 8.79 -3.16
CA LEU A 222 5.25 7.75 -2.73
C LEU A 222 5.67 6.39 -3.28
N ASN A 223 6.23 5.54 -2.41
CA ASN A 223 6.68 4.20 -2.79
C ASN A 223 5.52 3.23 -3.02
N ALA A 224 4.52 3.27 -2.12
CA ALA A 224 3.38 2.37 -2.16
C ALA A 224 2.15 2.97 -1.48
N VAL A 225 0.97 2.61 -1.97
CA VAL A 225 -0.31 2.91 -1.33
C VAL A 225 -1.30 1.78 -1.56
N GLU A 226 -2.04 1.43 -0.52
CA GLU A 226 -3.22 0.58 -0.62
C GLU A 226 -4.41 1.28 0.00
N VAL A 227 -5.54 1.23 -0.71
CA VAL A 227 -6.81 1.83 -0.28
C VAL A 227 -7.84 0.72 -0.12
N PHE A 228 -8.43 0.68 1.07
CA PHE A 228 -9.41 -0.30 1.52
C PHE A 228 -10.69 0.44 1.90
N TRP A 229 -11.86 -0.10 1.55
CA TRP A 229 -13.12 0.43 2.05
C TRP A 229 -14.12 -0.66 2.43
N THR A 230 -14.85 -0.45 3.52
CA THR A 230 -15.85 -1.39 4.03
C THR A 230 -17.14 -0.63 4.35
N PRO A 231 -18.32 -1.10 3.91
CA PRO A 231 -18.55 -2.30 3.11
C PRO A 231 -18.13 -2.11 1.64
N SER A 232 -17.69 -3.19 0.99
CA SER A 232 -17.35 -3.19 -0.43
C SER A 232 -18.55 -3.51 -1.33
N ASP A 233 -19.52 -4.32 -0.87
CA ASP A 233 -20.74 -4.58 -1.64
C ASP A 233 -21.79 -3.48 -1.34
N PRO A 234 -22.43 -2.88 -2.37
CA PRO A 234 -23.44 -1.85 -2.17
C PRO A 234 -24.67 -2.31 -1.38
N LYS A 235 -24.94 -3.61 -1.28
CA LYS A 235 -26.08 -4.18 -0.53
C LYS A 235 -25.78 -4.36 0.95
N GLU A 236 -24.51 -4.33 1.33
CA GLU A 236 -24.07 -4.50 2.69
C GLU A 236 -24.27 -3.23 3.51
N VAL A 237 -24.48 -3.41 4.81
CA VAL A 237 -24.61 -2.31 5.77
C VAL A 237 -23.69 -2.58 6.94
N LEU A 238 -22.80 -1.63 7.22
CA LEU A 238 -21.90 -1.71 8.35
C LEU A 238 -22.59 -1.15 9.59
N THR A 239 -22.80 -2.00 10.60
CA THR A 239 -23.43 -1.55 11.86
C THR A 239 -22.39 -0.99 12.82
N ASN A 240 -22.83 -0.20 13.81
CA ASN A 240 -21.93 0.27 14.88
C ASN A 240 -21.23 -0.88 15.62
N ARG A 241 -21.89 -2.04 15.74
CA ARG A 241 -21.27 -3.22 16.36
C ARG A 241 -20.13 -3.77 15.52
N ASP A 242 -20.29 -3.78 14.20
CA ASP A 242 -19.25 -4.22 13.28
C ASP A 242 -18.04 -3.29 13.34
N ILE A 243 -18.27 -1.98 13.37
CA ILE A 243 -17.20 -0.98 13.55
C ILE A 243 -16.41 -1.24 14.83
N ILE A 244 -17.08 -1.47 15.95
CA ILE A 244 -16.41 -1.72 17.25
C ILE A 244 -15.60 -3.03 17.24
N VAL A 245 -16.05 -4.04 16.51
CA VAL A 245 -15.40 -5.37 16.47
C VAL A 245 -14.24 -5.40 15.48
N ASP A 246 -14.44 -4.85 14.28
CA ASP A 246 -13.50 -4.99 13.16
C ASP A 246 -12.53 -3.79 13.06
N PHE A 247 -12.89 -2.65 13.66
CA PHE A 247 -12.09 -1.42 13.69
C PHE A 247 -12.00 -0.81 15.11
N PRO A 248 -11.53 -1.58 16.11
CA PRO A 248 -11.45 -1.14 17.50
C PRO A 248 -10.54 0.08 17.72
N GLU A 249 -9.64 0.38 16.78
CA GLU A 249 -8.71 1.50 16.80
C GLU A 249 -9.37 2.85 16.49
N LEU A 250 -10.54 2.86 15.87
CA LEU A 250 -11.25 4.08 15.49
C LEU A 250 -11.75 4.85 16.72
N ILE A 251 -11.45 6.15 16.75
CA ILE A 251 -11.87 7.07 17.82
C ILE A 251 -12.95 8.00 17.28
N THR A 252 -14.06 8.14 18.00
CA THR A 252 -15.16 9.05 17.64
C THR A 252 -14.70 10.51 17.66
N LEU A 253 -15.05 11.27 16.61
CA LEU A 253 -14.66 12.67 16.41
C LEU A 253 -15.66 13.68 17.00
#